data_AF-A0A4V2YRX2-F1
#
_entry.id   AF-A0A4V2YRX2-F1
#
_cell.length_a   1.000
_cell.length_b   1.000
_cell.length_c   1.000
_cell.angle_alpha   90.00
_cell.angle_beta   90.00
_cell.angle_gamma   90.00
#
_symmetry.space_group_name_H-M   'P 1'
#
loop_
_entity.id
_entity.type
_entity.pdbx_description
1 polymer ?
#
loop_
_entity_poly.entity_id
_entity_poly.type
_entity_poly.pdbx_seq_one_letter_code
_entity_poly.pdbx_strand_id
1 'polypeptide(L)'
;MPGPRPADLRTGPQSPPHGWAPPERSDKGLIGTLFDANFNYLMTPKLIKLFYILLLLLISMFSLAVVAIGIWVAQLHDGWLLGLIIICSSPLVWFFEAILARIFMEAVIVRFKGVEYLRIIKDKS
;
A
#
# COMPACT_ATOMS: atom_id res chain seq x y z
N MET A 1 52.52 -24.11 54.71
CA MET A 1 51.91 -23.20 55.71
C MET A 1 51.34 -21.98 54.99
N PRO A 2 50.17 -21.47 55.40
CA PRO A 2 49.34 -20.53 54.63
C PRO A 2 49.80 -19.08 54.82
N GLY A 3 49.63 -18.24 53.78
CA GLY A 3 49.74 -16.79 53.87
C GLY A 3 48.50 -16.13 53.25
N PRO A 4 47.74 -15.31 53.98
CA PRO A 4 46.54 -14.64 53.48
C PRO A 4 46.89 -13.29 52.85
N ARG A 5 46.21 -12.90 51.77
CA ARG A 5 46.06 -11.48 51.44
C ARG A 5 44.70 -11.18 50.78
N PRO A 6 44.19 -9.96 50.99
CA PRO A 6 42.80 -9.71 51.34
C PRO A 6 42.05 -9.06 50.18
N ALA A 7 40.72 -9.03 50.35
CA ALA A 7 39.77 -8.34 49.49
C ALA A 7 40.16 -6.89 49.23
N ASP A 8 40.44 -6.56 47.97
CA ASP A 8 40.41 -5.20 47.46
C ASP A 8 38.98 -4.85 47.03
N LEU A 9 38.30 -4.16 47.95
CA LEU A 9 37.11 -3.37 47.70
C LEU A 9 37.39 -2.36 46.58
N ARG A 10 36.97 -2.68 45.35
CA ARG A 10 36.78 -1.68 44.29
C ARG A 10 35.29 -1.40 44.12
N THR A 11 34.81 -0.52 44.97
CA THR A 11 33.64 0.33 44.75
C THR A 11 33.92 1.26 43.56
N GLY A 12 33.23 1.01 42.45
CA GLY A 12 33.05 1.97 41.36
C GLY A 12 31.68 1.70 40.73
N PRO A 13 30.84 2.70 40.47
CA PRO A 13 29.61 2.50 39.71
C PRO A 13 29.99 1.99 38.31
N GLN A 14 29.75 0.72 38.04
CA GLN A 14 29.82 0.17 36.69
C GLN A 14 28.75 0.88 35.86
N SER A 15 29.19 1.75 34.95
CA SER A 15 28.33 2.26 33.89
C SER A 15 27.80 1.07 33.09
N PRO A 16 26.48 0.89 32.93
CA PRO A 16 25.96 -0.21 32.14
C PRO A 16 26.44 -0.06 30.69
N PRO A 17 26.95 -1.12 30.05
CA PRO A 17 27.32 -1.08 28.64
C PRO A 17 26.07 -0.74 27.83
N HIS A 18 26.19 0.27 26.96
CA HIS A 18 25.14 0.75 26.07
C HIS A 18 24.44 -0.41 25.36
N GLY A 19 23.27 -0.77 25.89
CA GLY A 19 22.35 -1.68 25.25
C GLY A 19 21.96 -1.11 23.89
N TRP A 20 22.01 -1.98 22.89
CA TRP A 20 21.48 -1.77 21.55
C TRP A 20 20.18 -0.96 21.60
N ALA A 21 20.24 0.31 21.20
CA ALA A 21 19.04 1.09 20.92
C ALA A 21 18.41 0.48 19.66
N PRO A 22 17.12 0.10 19.67
CA PRO A 22 16.43 -0.23 18.43
C PRO A 22 16.65 0.95 17.46
N PRO A 23 16.94 0.72 16.18
CA PRO A 23 16.92 1.81 15.23
C PRO A 23 15.53 2.43 15.34
N GLU A 24 15.45 3.69 15.78
CA GLU A 24 14.23 4.47 15.71
C GLU A 24 13.73 4.29 14.28
N ARG A 25 12.64 3.53 14.13
CA ARG A 25 11.90 3.50 12.87
C ARG A 25 11.39 4.91 12.74
N SER A 26 12.18 5.74 12.06
CA SER A 26 11.77 7.05 11.63
C SER A 26 10.47 6.83 10.88
N ASP A 27 9.37 7.17 11.53
CA ASP A 27 8.05 7.32 10.95
C ASP A 27 8.14 8.49 9.97
N LYS A 28 8.87 8.30 8.87
CA LYS A 28 8.74 9.14 7.68
C LYS A 28 7.28 8.99 7.29
N GLY A 29 6.53 10.07 7.53
CA GLY A 29 5.10 10.13 7.30
C GLY A 29 4.77 9.55 5.93
N LEU A 30 3.75 8.70 5.91
CA LEU A 30 3.31 7.94 4.74
C LEU A 30 3.19 8.82 3.49
N ILE A 31 2.93 10.12 3.64
CA ILE A 31 2.79 11.11 2.57
C ILE A 31 4.15 11.52 1.98
N GLY A 32 5.21 11.67 2.81
CA GLY A 32 6.55 12.04 2.36
C GLY A 32 7.28 10.90 1.62
N THR A 33 6.90 9.65 1.89
CA THR A 33 7.39 8.48 1.16
C THR A 33 6.69 8.28 -0.19
N LEU A 34 5.50 8.87 -0.40
CA LEU A 34 4.76 8.78 -1.66
C LEU A 34 5.24 9.76 -2.74
N PHE A 35 5.86 10.86 -2.34
CA PHE A 35 6.53 11.81 -3.24
C PHE A 35 8.04 11.53 -3.37
N ASP A 36 8.55 10.44 -2.80
CA ASP A 36 9.94 10.02 -3.01
C ASP A 36 10.06 9.34 -4.37
N ALA A 37 10.43 10.11 -5.39
CA ALA A 37 10.65 9.67 -6.77
C ALA A 37 11.89 8.76 -6.95
N ASN A 38 12.47 8.23 -5.86
CA ASN A 38 13.62 7.33 -5.88
C ASN A 38 13.18 5.86 -5.86
N PHE A 39 12.85 5.32 -7.04
CA PHE A 39 12.47 3.93 -7.29
C PHE A 39 13.65 2.94 -7.17
N ASN A 40 14.37 2.89 -6.05
CA ASN A 40 15.50 1.95 -5.95
C ASN A 40 15.39 0.85 -4.89
N TYR A 41 14.57 0.96 -3.86
CA TYR A 41 14.48 -0.12 -2.88
C TYR A 41 13.09 -0.18 -2.23
N LEU A 42 12.37 -1.28 -2.41
CA LEU A 42 11.20 -1.73 -1.61
C LEU A 42 9.80 -1.14 -1.88
N MET A 43 9.58 -0.32 -2.91
CA MET A 43 8.24 0.25 -3.19
C MET A 43 7.30 -0.65 -3.99
N THR A 44 7.74 -1.75 -4.59
CA THR A 44 6.91 -2.51 -5.53
C THR A 44 5.63 -3.10 -4.91
N PRO A 45 5.64 -3.76 -3.74
CA PRO A 45 4.43 -4.38 -3.19
C PRO A 45 3.47 -3.36 -2.57
N LYS A 46 4.01 -2.30 -1.93
CA LYS A 46 3.21 -1.28 -1.25
C LYS A 46 2.56 -0.32 -2.23
N LEU A 47 3.27 0.06 -3.30
CA LEU A 47 2.74 0.93 -4.35
C LEU A 47 1.53 0.30 -5.05
N ILE A 48 1.60 -1.00 -5.35
CA ILE A 48 0.48 -1.76 -5.93
C ILE A 48 -0.72 -1.75 -4.98
N LYS A 49 -0.54 -1.99 -3.69
CA LYS A 49 -1.67 -1.93 -2.74
C LYS A 49 -2.31 -0.54 -2.68
N LEU A 50 -1.50 0.52 -2.67
CA LEU A 50 -2.00 1.89 -2.69
C LEU A 50 -2.76 2.18 -3.98
N PHE A 51 -2.20 1.82 -5.13
CA PHE A 51 -2.84 2.01 -6.42
C PHE A 51 -4.17 1.26 -6.50
N TYR A 52 -4.26 0.05 -5.93
CA TYR A 52 -5.51 -0.71 -5.89
C TYR A 52 -6.58 0.04 -5.10
N ILE A 53 -6.24 0.51 -3.89
CA ILE A 53 -7.17 1.26 -3.04
C ILE A 53 -7.58 2.56 -3.75
N LEU A 54 -6.63 3.24 -4.39
CA LEU A 54 -6.89 4.48 -5.14
C LEU A 54 -7.81 4.23 -6.33
N LEU A 55 -7.56 3.20 -7.16
CA LEU A 55 -8.43 2.84 -8.28
C LEU A 55 -9.83 2.48 -7.80
N LEU A 56 -9.94 1.66 -6.75
CA LEU A 56 -11.23 1.24 -6.20
C LEU A 56 -12.02 2.44 -5.65
N LEU A 57 -11.33 3.39 -5.02
CA LEU A 57 -11.91 4.65 -4.57
C LEU A 57 -12.39 5.50 -5.75
N LEU A 58 -11.56 5.65 -6.78
CA LEU A 58 -11.91 6.41 -8.00
C LEU A 58 -13.12 5.80 -8.72
N ILE A 59 -13.16 4.48 -8.87
CA ILE A 59 -14.27 3.73 -9.48
C ILE A 59 -15.55 3.93 -8.66
N SER A 60 -15.46 3.87 -7.33
CA SER A 60 -16.61 4.11 -6.46
C SER A 60 -17.12 5.54 -6.55
N MET A 61 -16.20 6.52 -6.61
CA MET A 61 -16.53 7.93 -6.80
C MET A 61 -17.15 8.19 -8.18
N PHE A 62 -16.64 7.54 -9.23
CA PHE A 62 -17.18 7.60 -10.57
C PHE A 62 -18.60 7.02 -10.63
N SER A 63 -18.84 5.86 -10.02
CA SER A 63 -20.19 5.30 -9.90
C SER A 63 -21.16 6.25 -9.19
N LEU A 64 -20.72 6.93 -8.14
CA LEU A 64 -21.54 7.94 -7.47
C LEU A 64 -21.89 9.11 -8.42
N ALA A 65 -20.91 9.56 -9.21
CA ALA A 65 -21.14 10.60 -10.21
C ALA A 65 -22.13 10.13 -11.30
N VAL A 66 -22.05 8.88 -11.75
CA VAL A 66 -23.00 8.29 -12.71
C VAL A 66 -24.42 8.28 -12.15
N VAL A 67 -24.61 7.92 -10.88
CA VAL A 67 -25.92 8.01 -10.22
C VAL A 67 -26.42 9.45 -10.16
N ALA A 68 -25.56 10.39 -9.77
CA ALA A 68 -25.93 11.81 -9.70
C ALA A 68 -26.34 12.36 -11.08
N ILE A 69 -25.62 11.98 -12.14
CA ILE A 69 -25.97 12.30 -13.53
C ILE A 69 -27.31 11.67 -13.90
N GLY A 70 -27.54 10.40 -13.53
CA GLY A 70 -28.81 9.72 -13.79
C GLY A 70 -30.00 10.43 -13.13
N ILE A 71 -29.83 10.92 -11.90
CA ILE A 71 -30.84 11.71 -11.18
C ILE A 71 -31.08 13.04 -11.90
N TRP A 72 -30.03 13.76 -12.29
CA TRP A 72 -30.16 15.00 -13.06
C TRP A 72 -30.92 14.76 -14.36
N VAL A 73 -30.52 13.76 -15.15
CA VAL A 73 -31.15 13.42 -16.42
C VAL A 73 -32.63 13.07 -16.26
N ALA A 74 -33.00 12.41 -15.16
CA ALA A 74 -34.40 12.11 -14.86
C ALA A 74 -35.27 13.36 -14.65
N GLN A 75 -34.68 14.50 -14.29
CA GLN A 75 -35.39 15.78 -14.07
C GLN A 75 -35.59 16.60 -15.34
N LEU A 76 -34.97 16.21 -16.47
CA LEU A 76 -35.18 16.87 -17.76
C LEU A 76 -36.54 16.49 -18.35
N HIS A 77 -37.16 17.36 -19.16
CA HIS A 77 -38.40 17.03 -19.88
C HIS A 77 -38.20 15.74 -20.71
N ASP A 78 -39.04 14.74 -20.46
CA ASP A 78 -39.00 13.37 -21.02
C ASP A 78 -37.74 12.52 -20.69
N GLY A 79 -36.84 13.00 -19.83
CA GLY A 79 -35.60 12.32 -19.45
C GLY A 79 -35.75 11.23 -18.37
N TRP A 80 -36.94 11.11 -17.76
CA TRP A 80 -37.25 10.19 -16.66
C TRP A 80 -36.82 8.73 -16.93
N LEU A 81 -37.15 8.21 -18.12
CA LEU A 81 -36.90 6.80 -18.45
C LEU A 81 -35.40 6.55 -18.63
N LEU A 82 -34.72 7.51 -19.27
CA LEU A 82 -33.28 7.43 -19.53
C LEU A 82 -32.50 7.55 -18.21
N GLY A 83 -32.90 8.46 -17.32
CA GLY A 83 -32.32 8.59 -15.98
C GLY A 83 -32.50 7.32 -15.15
N LEU A 84 -33.67 6.67 -15.19
CA LEU A 84 -33.91 5.40 -14.50
C LEU A 84 -33.00 4.28 -15.01
N ILE A 85 -32.84 4.16 -16.34
CA ILE A 85 -31.94 3.17 -16.96
C ILE A 85 -30.50 3.41 -16.52
N ILE A 86 -30.03 4.67 -16.53
CA ILE A 86 -28.68 5.02 -16.07
C ILE A 86 -28.48 4.60 -14.62
N ILE A 87 -29.39 4.98 -13.71
CA ILE A 87 -29.30 4.64 -12.28
C ILE A 87 -29.31 3.12 -12.08
N CYS A 88 -30.19 2.40 -12.78
CA CYS A 88 -30.29 0.95 -12.66
C CYS A 88 -29.05 0.22 -13.24
N SER A 89 -28.43 0.79 -14.27
CA SER A 89 -27.18 0.28 -14.86
C SER A 89 -25.93 0.61 -14.03
N SER A 90 -25.96 1.65 -13.19
CA SER A 90 -24.82 2.08 -12.38
C SER A 90 -24.19 0.97 -11.53
N PRO A 91 -24.93 0.18 -10.72
CA PRO A 91 -24.33 -0.90 -9.94
C PRO A 91 -23.71 -2.00 -10.83
N LEU A 92 -24.27 -2.23 -12.03
CA LEU A 92 -23.70 -3.18 -12.98
C LEU A 92 -22.37 -2.67 -13.54
N VAL A 93 -22.30 -1.38 -13.91
CA VAL A 93 -21.07 -0.74 -14.38
C VAL A 93 -20.00 -0.76 -13.29
N TRP A 94 -20.34 -0.37 -12.05
CA TRP A 94 -19.40 -0.39 -10.93
C TRP A 94 -18.84 -1.80 -10.68
N PHE A 95 -19.70 -2.82 -10.72
CA PHE A 95 -19.28 -4.20 -10.52
C PHE A 95 -18.30 -4.67 -11.60
N PHE A 96 -18.59 -4.36 -12.87
CA PHE A 96 -17.68 -4.65 -13.97
C PHE A 96 -16.35 -3.92 -13.81
N GLU A 97 -16.37 -2.61 -13.54
CA GLU A 97 -15.15 -1.81 -13.32
C GLU A 97 -14.31 -2.35 -12.16
N ALA A 98 -14.93 -2.76 -11.06
CA ALA A 98 -14.24 -3.36 -9.92
C ALA A 98 -13.54 -4.68 -10.27
N ILE A 99 -14.16 -5.53 -11.09
CA ILE A 99 -13.55 -6.78 -11.60
C ILE A 99 -12.38 -6.46 -12.53
N LEU A 100 -12.57 -5.53 -13.47
CA LEU A 100 -11.50 -5.09 -14.38
C LEU A 100 -10.31 -4.54 -13.61
N ALA A 101 -10.54 -3.72 -12.59
CA ALA A 101 -9.49 -3.23 -11.70
C ALA A 101 -8.75 -4.36 -10.98
N ARG A 102 -9.47 -5.41 -10.55
CA ARG A 102 -8.86 -6.58 -9.91
C ARG A 102 -7.95 -7.34 -10.89
N ILE A 103 -8.43 -7.61 -12.10
CA ILE A 103 -7.66 -8.29 -13.15
C ILE A 103 -6.42 -7.46 -13.52
N PHE A 104 -6.58 -6.14 -13.66
CA PHE A 104 -5.47 -5.24 -13.96
C PHE A 104 -4.38 -5.29 -12.87
N MET A 105 -4.78 -5.21 -11.60
CA MET A 105 -3.82 -5.31 -10.49
C MET A 105 -3.15 -6.67 -10.41
N GLU A 106 -3.88 -7.75 -10.71
CA GLU A 106 -3.31 -9.08 -10.80
C GLU A 106 -2.26 -9.17 -11.92
N ALA A 107 -2.56 -8.62 -13.11
CA ALA A 107 -1.61 -8.56 -14.22
C ALA A 107 -0.34 -7.75 -13.86
N VAL A 108 -0.50 -6.62 -13.16
CA VAL A 108 0.62 -5.82 -12.67
C VAL A 108 1.49 -6.61 -11.69
N ILE A 109 0.87 -7.29 -10.71
CA ILE A 109 1.59 -8.14 -9.74
C ILE A 109 2.33 -9.27 -10.45
N VAL A 110 1.71 -9.93 -11.43
CA VAL A 110 2.33 -11.01 -12.21
C VAL A 110 3.54 -10.52 -12.98
N ARG A 111 3.48 -9.32 -13.58
CA ARG A 111 4.65 -8.70 -14.25
C ARG A 111 5.82 -8.50 -13.29
N PHE A 112 5.53 -8.05 -12.07
CA PHE A 112 6.57 -7.87 -11.04
C PHE A 112 7.14 -9.20 -10.53
N LYS A 113 6.32 -10.24 -10.38
CA LYS A 113 6.83 -11.57 -10.02
C LYS A 113 7.70 -12.17 -11.13
N GLY A 114 7.38 -11.95 -12.40
CA GLY A 114 8.12 -12.50 -13.54
C GLY A 114 9.59 -12.06 -13.63
N VAL A 115 9.92 -10.83 -13.25
CA VAL A 115 11.30 -10.31 -13.26
C VAL A 115 12.17 -10.84 -12.13
N GLU A 116 11.57 -11.35 -11.05
CA GLU A 116 12.30 -11.93 -9.92
C GLU A 116 12.81 -13.34 -10.26
N TYR A 117 12.03 -14.15 -10.98
CA TYR A 117 12.44 -15.51 -11.40
C TYR A 117 13.69 -15.55 -12.28
N LEU A 118 13.93 -14.51 -13.10
CA LEU A 118 15.11 -14.44 -13.96
C LEU A 118 16.40 -14.14 -13.19
N ARG A 119 16.32 -13.50 -12.02
CA ARG A 119 17.50 -13.23 -11.18
C ARG A 119 18.01 -14.50 -10.48
N ILE A 120 17.11 -15.40 -10.11
CA ILE A 120 17.44 -16.64 -9.37
C ILE A 120 18.16 -17.65 -10.27
N ILE A 121 17.87 -17.65 -11.58
CA ILE A 121 18.56 -18.51 -12.55
C ILE A 121 19.96 -17.97 -12.87
N LYS A 122 20.14 -16.65 -12.95
CA LYS A 122 21.45 -16.05 -13.23
C LYS A 122 22.45 -16.20 -12.08
N ASP A 123 21.98 -16.31 -10.84
CA ASP A 123 22.84 -16.45 -9.66
C ASP A 123 23.29 -17.92 -9.41
N LYS A 124 22.78 -18.86 -10.23
CA LYS A 124 23.08 -20.30 -10.12
C LYS A 124 23.89 -20.85 -11.30
N SER A 125 24.49 -19.98 -12.12
CA SER A 125 25.47 -20.32 -13.17
C SER A 125 26.68 -19.40 -13.04
#